data_AF-A0A965PVU5-F1
#
_entry.id   AF-A0A965PVU5-F1
#
_cell.length_a   1.000
_cell.length_b   1.000
_cell.length_c   1.000
_cell.angle_alpha   90.00
_cell.angle_beta   90.00
_cell.angle_gamma   90.00
#
_symmetry.space_group_name_H-M   'P 1'
#
loop_
_entity.id
_entity.type
_entity.pdbx_description
1 polymer ?
#
loop_
_entity_poly.entity_id
_entity_poly.type
_entity_poly.pdbx_seq_one_letter_code
_entity_poly.pdbx_strand_id
1 'polypeptide(L)'
;QKFDWHFDTFDGSDRKLTCVINLSRPEEYIGGGLRVAGDWEGVEKSTHQGSANFFPTWMKHRAVAPIWGTRWALVAWITGPAWK
;
A
#
# COMPACT_ATOMS: atom_id res chain seq x y z
N GLN A 1 -3.87 -14.81 2.00
CA GLN A 1 -2.85 -14.30 1.04
C GLN A 1 -1.81 -13.52 1.82
N LYS A 2 -0.52 -13.88 1.73
CA LYS A 2 0.57 -13.05 2.23
C LYS A 2 1.05 -12.18 1.07
N PHE A 3 0.75 -10.89 1.11
CA PHE A 3 1.32 -9.91 0.17
C PHE A 3 2.74 -9.56 0.62
N ASP A 4 3.66 -10.52 0.42
CA ASP A 4 5.09 -10.26 0.57
C ASP A 4 5.58 -9.30 -0.52
N TRP A 5 6.87 -9.00 -0.60
CA TRP A 5 7.39 -8.02 -1.55
C TRP A 5 7.03 -8.34 -3.00
N HIS A 6 6.25 -7.46 -3.63
CA HIS A 6 5.75 -7.60 -4.99
C HIS A 6 5.65 -6.23 -5.70
N PHE A 7 5.24 -6.27 -6.96
CA PHE A 7 4.90 -5.11 -7.78
C PHE A 7 3.44 -5.22 -8.21
N ASP A 8 2.78 -4.08 -8.41
CA ASP A 8 1.41 -4.04 -8.91
C ASP A 8 1.33 -3.94 -10.43
N THR A 9 2.48 -3.79 -11.08
CA THR A 9 2.66 -3.86 -12.53
C THR A 9 2.94 -5.30 -12.98
N PHE A 10 2.38 -5.63 -14.15
CA PHE A 10 2.65 -6.85 -14.91
C PHE A 10 2.73 -6.47 -16.39
N ASP A 11 3.15 -7.40 -17.26
CA ASP A 11 3.23 -7.13 -18.69
C ASP A 11 1.85 -6.73 -19.26
N GLY A 12 1.80 -5.62 -20.01
CA GLY A 12 0.55 -5.02 -20.49
C GLY A 12 -0.26 -4.22 -19.45
N SER A 13 0.24 -4.01 -18.22
CA SER A 13 -0.45 -3.21 -17.20
C SER A 13 -0.54 -1.73 -17.56
N ASP A 14 -1.75 -1.17 -17.49
CA ASP A 14 -2.05 0.26 -17.63
C ASP A 14 -2.12 0.99 -16.27
N ARG A 15 -1.93 0.27 -15.16
CA ARG A 15 -1.91 0.81 -13.79
C ARG A 15 -0.72 1.74 -13.59
N LYS A 16 -0.99 2.95 -13.11
CA LYS A 16 0.01 4.02 -12.86
C LYS A 16 0.30 4.21 -11.38
N LEU A 17 -0.74 4.24 -10.55
CA LEU A 17 -0.63 4.49 -9.12
C LEU A 17 -1.43 3.44 -8.35
N THR A 18 -0.84 2.99 -7.25
CA THR A 18 -1.50 2.20 -6.22
C THR A 18 -1.90 3.14 -5.09
N CYS A 19 -3.13 3.02 -4.63
CA CYS A 19 -3.68 3.72 -3.49
C CYS A 19 -4.06 2.70 -2.41
N VAL A 20 -3.56 2.91 -1.20
CA VAL A 20 -3.91 2.10 -0.01
C VAL A 20 -4.58 3.00 1.01
N ILE A 21 -5.86 2.75 1.27
CA ILE A 21 -6.69 3.48 2.23
C ILE A 21 -6.80 2.67 3.52
N ASN A 22 -6.51 3.28 4.66
CA ASN A 22 -6.64 2.65 5.97
C ASN A 22 -8.11 2.69 6.44
N LEU A 23 -8.68 1.54 6.80
CA LEU A 23 -10.08 1.45 7.23
C LEU A 23 -10.25 1.08 8.71
N SER A 24 -9.16 0.76 9.42
CA SER A 24 -9.15 0.48 10.86
C SER A 24 -8.59 1.65 11.64
N ARG A 25 -9.03 1.81 12.89
CA ARG A 25 -8.41 2.75 13.82
C ARG A 25 -7.04 2.22 14.25
N PRO A 26 -5.98 3.05 14.36
CA PRO A 26 -4.65 2.59 14.75
C PRO A 26 -4.60 1.86 16.10
N GLU A 27 -5.54 2.17 17.00
CA GLU A 27 -5.61 1.58 18.34
C GLU A 27 -6.26 0.17 18.36
N GLU A 28 -6.87 -0.27 17.25
CA GLU A 28 -7.55 -1.56 17.13
C GLU A 28 -6.62 -2.71 16.72
N TYR A 29 -5.35 -2.41 16.43
CA TYR A 29 -4.36 -3.41 16.03
C TYR A 29 -2.94 -3.01 16.46
N ILE A 30 -2.05 -4.01 16.57
CA ILE A 30 -0.63 -3.78 16.86
C ILE A 30 0.20 -4.25 15.66
N GLY A 31 1.12 -3.40 15.21
CA GLY A 31 2.00 -3.67 14.06
C GLY A 31 1.27 -3.58 12.72
N GLY A 32 1.69 -4.39 11.76
CA GLY A 32 1.14 -4.36 10.40
C GLY A 32 1.54 -3.12 9.59
N GLY A 33 0.81 -2.85 8.50
CA GLY A 33 0.96 -1.65 7.69
C GLY A 33 1.48 -1.90 6.27
N LEU A 34 1.90 -0.82 5.62
CA LEU A 34 2.42 -0.79 4.25
C LEU A 34 3.91 -0.47 4.28
N ARG A 35 4.72 -1.20 3.52
CA ARG A 35 6.13 -0.85 3.27
C ARG A 35 6.37 -0.74 1.79
N VAL A 36 7.06 0.32 1.38
CA VAL A 36 7.40 0.59 -0.01
C VAL A 36 8.92 0.68 -0.12
N ALA A 37 9.51 -0.04 -1.06
CA ALA A 37 10.95 -0.02 -1.28
C ALA A 37 11.38 1.37 -1.74
N GLY A 38 12.46 1.88 -1.17
CA GLY A 38 12.93 3.24 -1.45
C GLY A 38 12.34 4.32 -0.54
N ASP A 39 11.46 3.97 0.41
CA ASP A 39 11.18 4.85 1.54
C ASP A 39 12.51 5.17 2.25
N TRP A 40 12.89 6.46 2.25
CA TRP A 40 14.08 6.94 2.97
C TRP A 40 13.81 6.92 4.48
N GLU A 41 14.87 6.98 5.30
CA GLU A 41 14.70 7.14 6.75
C GLU A 41 13.76 8.31 7.06
N GLY A 42 12.73 8.04 7.87
CA GLY A 42 11.72 9.04 8.26
C GLY A 42 10.48 9.13 7.36
N VAL A 43 10.38 8.37 6.26
CA VAL A 43 9.13 8.30 5.49
C VAL A 43 8.15 7.36 6.20
N GLU A 44 7.27 7.93 7.02
CA GLU A 44 6.16 7.20 7.63
C GLU A 44 4.91 7.24 6.73
N LYS A 45 4.37 6.06 6.43
CA LYS A 45 3.05 5.95 5.78
C LYS A 45 1.98 6.26 6.81
N SER A 46 1.01 7.09 6.43
CA SER A 46 -0.10 7.40 7.33
C SER A 46 -0.85 6.12 7.68
N THR A 47 -1.16 5.94 8.97
CA THR A 47 -1.93 4.81 9.50
C THR A 47 -3.33 5.22 9.97
N HIS A 48 -3.61 6.52 10.03
CA HIS A 48 -4.90 7.05 10.48
C HIS A 48 -6.06 6.50 9.64
N GLN A 49 -7.16 6.12 10.31
CA GLN A 49 -8.37 5.68 9.62
C GLN A 49 -8.85 6.77 8.65
N GLY A 50 -9.17 6.37 7.42
CA GLY A 50 -9.58 7.27 6.33
C GLY A 50 -8.42 7.89 5.55
N SER A 51 -7.16 7.75 5.99
CA SER A 51 -6.02 8.25 5.22
C SER A 51 -5.69 7.35 4.03
N ALA A 52 -5.17 7.97 2.96
CA ALA A 52 -4.76 7.30 1.74
C ALA A 52 -3.26 7.48 1.49
N ASN A 53 -2.57 6.38 1.20
CA ASN A 53 -1.18 6.38 0.77
C ASN A 53 -1.09 6.05 -0.72
N PHE A 54 -0.46 6.92 -1.49
CA PHE A 54 -0.28 6.75 -2.93
C PHE A 54 1.17 6.46 -3.26
N PHE A 55 1.40 5.58 -4.22
CA PHE A 55 2.73 5.29 -4.74
C PHE A 55 2.68 4.72 -6.16
N PRO A 56 3.71 4.96 -7.01
CA PRO A 56 3.78 4.34 -8.32
C PRO A 56 3.72 2.80 -8.29
N THR A 57 2.94 2.22 -9.20
CA THR A 57 2.67 0.76 -9.27
C THR A 57 3.91 -0.10 -9.52
N TRP A 58 4.94 0.48 -10.15
CA TRP A 58 6.22 -0.16 -10.44
C TRP A 58 7.16 -0.18 -9.22
N MET A 59 6.78 0.41 -8.09
CA MET A 59 7.58 0.30 -6.86
C MET A 59 7.30 -1.00 -6.11
N LYS A 60 8.38 -1.65 -5.68
CA LYS A 60 8.30 -2.88 -4.89
C LYS A 60 7.71 -2.57 -3.53
N HIS A 61 6.70 -3.30 -3.09
CA HIS A 61 6.04 -3.02 -1.82
C HIS A 61 5.49 -4.31 -1.19
N ARG A 62 5.11 -4.23 0.08
CA ARG A 62 4.48 -5.33 0.81
C ARG A 62 3.49 -4.84 1.86
N ALA A 63 2.53 -5.70 2.19
CA ALA A 63 1.68 -5.53 3.35
C ALA A 63 2.24 -6.35 4.53
N VAL A 64 2.41 -5.70 5.67
CA VAL A 64 2.76 -6.37 6.92
C VAL A 64 1.47 -6.70 7.65
N ALA A 65 1.31 -7.96 8.06
CA ALA A 65 0.17 -8.37 8.88
C ALA A 65 0.29 -7.80 10.30
N PRO A 66 -0.82 -7.40 10.94
CA PRO A 66 -0.80 -7.06 12.35
C PRO A 66 -0.46 -8.30 13.18
N ILE A 67 0.23 -8.09 14.31
CA ILE A 67 0.53 -9.17 15.27
C ILE A 67 -0.63 -9.40 16.25
N TRP A 68 -1.51 -8.41 16.38
CA TRP A 68 -2.74 -8.48 17.18
C TRP A 68 -3.80 -7.55 16.58
N GLY A 69 -5.08 -7.93 16.70
CA GLY A 69 -6.21 -7.20 16.13
C GLY A 69 -6.41 -7.46 14.64
N THR A 70 -7.33 -6.69 14.02
CA THR A 70 -7.64 -6.80 12.59
C THR A 70 -7.47 -5.45 11.91
N ARG A 71 -6.64 -5.39 10.87
CA ARG A 71 -6.43 -4.20 10.05
C ARG A 71 -7.11 -4.36 8.70
N TRP A 72 -8.13 -3.54 8.46
CA TRP A 72 -8.82 -3.41 7.19
C TRP A 72 -8.15 -2.33 6.33
N ALA A 73 -7.99 -2.61 5.05
CA ALA A 73 -7.49 -1.65 4.08
C ALA A 73 -8.22 -1.85 2.74
N LEU A 74 -8.48 -0.74 2.06
CA LEU A 74 -8.95 -0.75 0.67
C LEU A 74 -7.76 -0.46 -0.25
N VAL A 75 -7.59 -1.30 -1.26
CA VAL A 75 -6.58 -1.08 -2.31
C VAL A 75 -7.30 -0.70 -3.59
N ALA A 76 -6.85 0.39 -4.22
CA ALA A 76 -7.34 0.83 -5.52
C ALA A 76 -6.16 1.10 -6.46
N TRP A 77 -6.36 0.83 -7.75
CA TRP A 77 -5.41 1.15 -8.80
C TRP A 77 -5.96 2.24 -9.70
N ILE A 78 -5.13 3.24 -9.97
CA ILE A 78 -5.41 4.30 -10.93
C ILE A 78 -4.74 3.92 -12.24
N THR A 79 -5.53 3.77 -13.30
CA THR A 79 -5.06 3.39 -14.64
C THR A 79 -4.99 4.60 -15.56
N GLY A 80 -4.28 4.45 -16.68
CA GLY A 80 -4.20 5.48 -17.71
C GLY A 80 -3.50 4.99 -18.97
N PRO A 81 -3.58 5.76 -20.08
CA PRO A 81 -2.93 5.40 -21.33
C PRO A 81 -1.40 5.25 -21.17
N ALA A 82 -0.74 4.61 -22.12
CA ALA A 82 0.72 4.62 -22.20
C ALA A 82 1.24 6.06 -22.18
N TRP A 83 2.39 6.26 -21.53
CA TRP A 83 3.05 7.57 -21.53
C TRP A 83 3.43 7.94 -22.98
N LYS A 84 3.36 9.23 -23.32
CA LYS A 84 3.71 9.76 -24.64
C LYS A 84 5.09 10.41 -24.63
#